data_AF-A0A6P1U9Q9-F1
#
_entry.id   AF-A0A6P1U9Q9-F1
#
_cell.length_a   1.000
_cell.length_b   1.000
_cell.length_c   1.000
_cell.angle_alpha   90.00
_cell.angle_beta   90.00
_cell.angle_gamma   90.00
#
_symmetry.space_group_name_H-M   'P 1'
#
loop_
_entity.id
_entity.type
_entity.pdbx_description
1 polymer ?
#
loop_
_entity_poly.entity_id
_entity_poly.type
_entity_poly.pdbx_seq_one_letter_code
_entity_poly.pdbx_strand_id
1 'polypeptide(L)'
;MNKAPEPTGGRDKLIAAALQLAATTRTLASLGLREVARHAGLNPNTFYRHFSNFDDLGLAVIADLSGGLRKGLRERRRRPMNEALSLEGVTDPVELMRRAEGIIKESVGLVLEFVTEHQQAYIVGIRELHGTSPVLRAELRKVFDLLAMDMVEDILDVVPPQFVDRDAVPGIAAVVIREMAFYSLDYLEQPENRDAIRTQAQRFILMLLWGAMAIRVPEAIRLPKLAEGMAVMP
;
A
#
# COMPACT_ATOMS: atom_id res chain seq x y z
N MET A 1 5.27 1.71 -22.96
CA MET A 1 4.97 0.37 -22.44
C MET A 1 6.31 -0.36 -22.30
N ASN A 2 6.99 -0.21 -21.16
CA ASN A 2 8.23 -0.95 -20.92
C ASN A 2 7.84 -2.36 -20.46
N LYS A 3 8.02 -3.35 -21.35
CA LYS A 3 7.90 -4.77 -21.01
C LYS A 3 8.96 -5.06 -19.94
N ALA A 4 8.55 -5.59 -18.78
CA ALA A 4 9.50 -6.05 -17.77
C ALA A 4 10.51 -7.01 -18.43
N PRO A 5 11.80 -6.97 -18.05
CA PRO A 5 12.84 -7.79 -18.65
C PRO A 5 12.44 -9.28 -18.61
N GLU A 6 12.70 -10.02 -19.69
CA GLU A 6 12.32 -11.42 -19.73
C GLU A 6 13.06 -12.20 -18.63
N PRO A 7 12.36 -13.04 -17.85
CA PRO A 7 12.97 -13.80 -16.78
C PRO A 7 14.04 -14.74 -17.35
N THR A 8 15.29 -14.52 -16.97
CA THR A 8 16.44 -15.26 -17.50
C THR A 8 16.72 -16.54 -16.71
N GLY A 9 16.40 -16.57 -15.40
CA GLY A 9 16.57 -17.73 -14.52
C GLY A 9 15.38 -18.69 -14.49
N GLY A 10 15.65 -19.98 -14.22
CA GLY A 10 14.61 -21.01 -14.08
C GLY A 10 13.57 -20.70 -13.00
N ARG A 11 14.00 -20.16 -11.85
CA ARG A 11 13.14 -19.66 -10.78
C ARG A 11 12.15 -18.61 -11.29
N ASP A 12 12.65 -17.57 -11.94
CA ASP A 12 11.85 -16.42 -12.34
C ASP A 12 10.89 -16.78 -13.50
N LYS A 13 11.30 -17.69 -14.38
CA LYS A 13 10.42 -18.25 -15.42
C LYS A 13 9.24 -19.01 -14.82
N LEU A 14 9.47 -19.81 -13.76
CA LEU A 14 8.41 -20.52 -13.06
C LEU A 14 7.46 -19.55 -12.34
N ILE A 15 7.99 -18.54 -11.66
CA ILE A 15 7.18 -17.49 -11.02
C ILE A 15 6.32 -16.77 -12.06
N ALA A 16 6.92 -16.28 -13.14
CA ALA A 16 6.20 -15.56 -14.19
C ALA A 16 5.09 -16.42 -14.81
N ALA A 17 5.36 -17.70 -15.07
CA ALA A 17 4.37 -18.63 -15.60
C ALA A 17 3.22 -18.87 -14.62
N ALA A 18 3.51 -19.11 -13.34
CA ALA A 18 2.49 -19.30 -12.30
C ALA A 18 1.60 -18.07 -12.15
N LEU A 19 2.19 -16.88 -12.13
CA LEU A 19 1.46 -15.61 -12.04
C LEU A 19 0.56 -15.36 -13.26
N GLN A 20 1.04 -15.63 -14.48
CA GLN A 20 0.24 -15.52 -15.70
C GLN A 20 -0.98 -16.44 -15.67
N LEU A 21 -0.78 -17.69 -15.25
CA LEU A 21 -1.85 -18.68 -15.18
C LEU A 21 -2.87 -18.33 -14.08
N ALA A 22 -2.42 -17.91 -12.90
CA ALA A 22 -3.30 -17.54 -11.79
C ALA A 22 -4.06 -16.23 -12.05
N ALA A 23 -3.42 -15.20 -12.63
CA ALA A 23 -4.04 -13.89 -12.82
C ALA A 23 -5.32 -13.96 -13.68
N THR A 24 -5.36 -14.87 -14.67
CA THR A 24 -6.47 -14.95 -15.64
C THR A 24 -7.72 -15.62 -15.10
N THR A 25 -7.63 -16.72 -14.33
CA THR A 25 -8.83 -17.54 -14.03
C THR A 25 -8.81 -18.31 -12.70
N ARG A 26 -7.72 -18.33 -11.92
CA ARG A 26 -7.53 -19.34 -10.85
C ARG A 26 -6.68 -18.87 -9.67
N THR A 27 -6.81 -19.53 -8.51
CA THR A 27 -5.87 -19.37 -7.37
C THR A 27 -4.59 -20.16 -7.62
N LEU A 28 -3.46 -19.75 -7.01
CA LEU A 28 -2.17 -20.46 -7.15
C LEU A 28 -2.27 -21.92 -6.72
N ALA A 29 -3.03 -22.18 -5.66
CA ALA A 29 -3.22 -23.52 -5.11
C ALA A 29 -3.91 -24.51 -6.08
N SER A 30 -4.57 -24.03 -7.14
CA SER A 30 -5.27 -24.86 -8.12
C SER A 30 -4.45 -25.15 -9.39
N LEU A 31 -3.23 -24.60 -9.49
CA LEU A 31 -2.36 -24.81 -10.65
C LEU A 31 -1.68 -26.18 -10.61
N GLY A 32 -1.53 -26.79 -11.78
CA GLY A 32 -0.74 -28.01 -11.91
C GLY A 32 0.76 -27.71 -12.07
N LEU A 33 1.63 -28.42 -11.34
CA LEU A 33 3.10 -28.26 -11.50
C LEU A 33 3.56 -28.44 -12.95
N ARG A 34 3.07 -29.49 -13.62
CA ARG A 34 3.40 -29.77 -15.03
C ARG A 34 2.89 -28.69 -15.98
N GLU A 35 1.74 -28.10 -15.65
CA GLU A 35 1.16 -27.00 -16.41
C GLU A 35 2.06 -25.76 -16.32
N VAL A 36 2.48 -25.37 -15.10
CA VAL A 36 3.39 -24.25 -14.86
C VAL A 36 4.73 -24.47 -15.56
N ALA A 37 5.35 -25.65 -15.40
CA ALA A 37 6.63 -25.94 -16.04
C ALA A 37 6.54 -25.89 -17.57
N ARG A 38 5.47 -26.44 -18.15
CA ARG A 38 5.21 -26.37 -19.60
C ARG A 38 5.04 -24.93 -20.06
N HIS A 39 4.28 -24.12 -19.33
CA HIS A 39 4.06 -22.70 -19.65
C HIS A 39 5.36 -21.89 -19.54
N ALA A 40 6.24 -22.25 -18.60
CA ALA A 40 7.58 -21.68 -18.44
C ALA A 40 8.61 -22.14 -19.49
N GLY A 41 8.27 -23.13 -20.34
CA GLY A 41 9.21 -23.75 -21.27
C GLY A 41 10.30 -24.58 -20.58
N LEU A 42 10.00 -25.16 -19.41
CA LEU A 42 10.94 -25.89 -18.56
C LEU A 42 10.49 -27.34 -18.34
N ASN A 43 11.46 -28.20 -18.01
CA ASN A 43 11.17 -29.55 -17.54
C ASN A 43 10.47 -29.49 -16.16
N PRO A 44 9.43 -30.30 -15.89
CA PRO A 44 8.78 -30.38 -14.57
C PRO A 44 9.74 -30.54 -13.38
N ASN A 45 10.84 -31.29 -13.55
CA ASN A 45 11.84 -31.46 -12.48
C ASN A 45 12.54 -30.16 -12.10
N THR A 46 12.56 -29.16 -12.98
CA THR A 46 13.10 -27.83 -12.67
C THR A 46 12.30 -27.13 -11.57
N PHE A 47 11.00 -27.44 -11.41
CA PHE A 47 10.19 -26.89 -10.32
C PHE A 47 10.80 -27.24 -8.96
N TYR A 48 11.05 -28.53 -8.71
CA TYR A 48 11.59 -29.00 -7.43
C TYR A 48 13.02 -28.55 -7.14
N ARG A 49 13.75 -28.02 -8.14
CA ARG A 49 15.06 -27.41 -7.92
C ARG A 49 14.96 -26.01 -7.31
N HIS A 50 13.81 -25.36 -7.43
CA HIS A 50 13.59 -23.99 -6.99
C HIS A 50 12.54 -23.88 -5.89
N PHE A 51 11.50 -24.73 -5.93
CA PHE A 51 10.37 -24.68 -5.01
C PHE A 51 9.98 -26.07 -4.57
N SER A 52 9.73 -26.23 -3.27
CA SER A 52 9.26 -27.51 -2.72
C SER A 52 7.79 -27.77 -3.04
N ASN A 53 6.97 -26.72 -3.10
CA ASN A 53 5.54 -26.75 -3.40
C ASN A 53 5.06 -25.35 -3.84
N PHE A 54 3.75 -25.20 -4.06
CA PHE A 54 3.15 -23.92 -4.47
C PHE A 54 3.10 -22.87 -3.36
N ASP A 55 3.09 -23.26 -2.09
CA ASP A 55 3.20 -22.30 -0.98
C ASP A 55 4.60 -21.65 -0.99
N ASP A 56 5.65 -22.44 -1.18
CA ASP A 56 7.03 -21.95 -1.29
C ASP A 56 7.20 -20.99 -2.48
N LEU A 57 6.61 -21.32 -3.63
CA LEU A 57 6.55 -20.40 -4.78
C LEU A 57 5.78 -19.11 -4.44
N GLY A 58 4.62 -19.22 -3.79
CA GLY A 58 3.80 -18.07 -3.41
C GLY A 58 4.50 -17.17 -2.39
N LEU A 59 5.20 -17.74 -1.41
CA LEU A 59 6.02 -17.01 -0.44
C LEU A 59 7.14 -16.23 -1.14
N ALA A 60 7.80 -16.84 -2.11
CA ALA A 60 8.80 -16.16 -2.93
C ALA A 60 8.22 -14.98 -3.72
N VAL A 61 7.02 -15.14 -4.30
CA VAL A 61 6.30 -14.05 -4.98
C VAL A 61 5.97 -12.91 -4.02
N ILE A 62 5.44 -13.23 -2.83
CA ILE A 62 5.09 -12.23 -1.81
C ILE A 62 6.34 -11.47 -1.35
N ALA A 63 7.45 -12.17 -1.13
CA ALA A 63 8.72 -11.57 -0.74
C ALA A 63 9.26 -10.61 -1.83
N ASP A 64 9.27 -11.04 -3.10
CA ASP A 64 9.77 -10.23 -4.21
C ASP A 64 8.89 -8.97 -4.41
N LEU A 65 7.56 -9.13 -4.37
CA LEU A 65 6.61 -8.03 -4.54
C LEU A 65 6.67 -7.02 -3.38
N SER A 66 6.63 -7.50 -2.14
CA SER A 66 6.65 -6.63 -0.96
C SER A 66 8.00 -5.95 -0.78
N GLY A 67 9.10 -6.64 -1.06
CA GLY A 67 10.44 -6.07 -1.07
C GLY A 67 10.59 -4.96 -2.12
N GLY A 68 10.10 -5.19 -3.34
CA GLY A 68 10.07 -4.19 -4.41
C GLY A 68 9.26 -2.95 -4.03
N LEU A 69 8.05 -3.14 -3.51
CA LEU A 69 7.17 -2.03 -3.11
C LEU A 69 7.80 -1.19 -2.00
N ARG A 70 8.24 -1.83 -0.91
CA ARG A 70 8.86 -1.15 0.23
C ARG A 70 10.12 -0.39 -0.20
N LYS A 71 10.94 -0.98 -1.08
CA LYS A 71 12.11 -0.31 -1.63
C LYS A 71 11.71 0.92 -2.45
N GLY A 72 10.75 0.80 -3.36
CA GLY A 72 10.28 1.93 -4.18
C GLY A 72 9.71 3.07 -3.34
N LEU A 73 8.92 2.76 -2.32
CA LEU A 73 8.40 3.73 -1.36
C LEU A 73 9.54 4.41 -0.59
N ARG A 74 10.49 3.65 -0.04
CA ARG A 74 11.66 4.18 0.68
C ARG A 74 12.55 5.07 -0.20
N GLU A 75 12.81 4.68 -1.44
CA GLU A 75 13.61 5.48 -2.38
C GLU A 75 12.93 6.81 -2.70
N ARG A 76 11.60 6.81 -2.81
CA ARG A 76 10.82 8.05 -3.00
C ARG A 76 10.91 8.96 -1.77
N ARG A 77 10.84 8.42 -0.56
CA ARG A 77 11.02 9.20 0.69
C ARG A 77 12.40 9.84 0.81
N ARG A 78 13.44 9.17 0.33
CA ARG A 78 14.82 9.69 0.34
C ARG A 78 15.07 10.80 -0.66
N ARG A 79 14.17 10.99 -1.64
CA ARG A 79 14.27 12.16 -2.53
C ARG A 79 13.87 13.39 -1.74
N PRO A 80 14.57 14.53 -1.92
CA PRO A 80 14.12 15.78 -1.32
C PRO A 80 12.68 16.02 -1.74
N MET A 81 11.77 16.03 -0.76
CA MET A 81 10.41 16.47 -1.00
C MET A 81 10.50 17.88 -1.57
N ASN A 82 9.70 18.18 -2.60
CA ASN A 82 9.58 19.56 -3.07
C ASN A 82 9.31 20.46 -1.86
N GLU A 83 10.06 21.56 -1.68
CA GLU A 83 9.87 22.48 -0.54
C GLU A 83 8.39 22.91 -0.40
N ALA A 84 7.68 23.02 -1.54
CA ALA A 84 6.25 23.33 -1.59
C ALA A 84 5.32 22.27 -0.95
N LEU A 85 5.82 21.06 -0.75
CA LEU A 85 5.11 19.91 -0.15
C LEU A 85 5.63 19.56 1.25
N SER A 86 6.74 20.15 1.72
CA SER A 86 7.24 19.90 3.08
C SER A 86 6.20 20.30 4.13
N LEU A 87 5.97 19.46 5.14
CA LEU A 87 5.08 19.79 6.26
C LEU A 87 5.83 20.38 7.46
N GLU A 88 7.16 20.47 7.39
CA GLU A 88 7.97 21.06 8.46
C GLU A 88 7.60 22.52 8.70
N GLY A 89 7.45 22.89 9.97
CA GLY A 89 7.14 24.26 10.38
C GLY A 89 5.73 24.75 10.04
N VAL A 90 4.86 23.90 9.47
CA VAL A 90 3.47 24.29 9.20
C VAL A 90 2.69 24.40 10.51
N THR A 91 2.08 25.56 10.75
CA THR A 91 1.25 25.83 11.94
C THR A 91 -0.23 26.01 11.62
N ASP A 92 -0.56 26.37 10.38
CA ASP A 92 -1.93 26.55 9.92
C ASP A 92 -2.53 25.22 9.42
N PRO A 93 -3.66 24.74 9.99
CA PRO A 93 -4.34 23.54 9.50
C PRO A 93 -4.70 23.58 8.03
N VAL A 94 -5.07 24.74 7.47
CA VAL A 94 -5.48 24.85 6.07
C VAL A 94 -4.29 24.65 5.13
N GLU A 95 -3.16 25.29 5.43
CA GLU A 95 -1.92 25.08 4.69
C GLU A 95 -1.41 23.64 4.79
N LEU A 96 -1.49 23.02 5.98
CA LEU A 96 -1.16 21.60 6.16
C LEU A 96 -1.99 20.75 5.20
N MET A 97 -3.30 21.02 5.11
CA MET A 97 -4.19 20.25 4.26
C MET A 97 -3.85 20.39 2.77
N ARG A 98 -3.53 21.60 2.32
CA ARG A 98 -3.14 21.85 0.93
C ARG A 98 -1.86 21.10 0.55
N ARG A 99 -0.87 21.04 1.45
CA ARG A 99 0.39 20.31 1.22
C ARG A 99 0.19 18.80 1.31
N ALA A 100 -0.58 18.34 2.29
CA ALA A 100 -0.92 16.93 2.44
C ALA A 100 -1.65 16.37 1.20
N GLU A 101 -2.53 17.14 0.57
CA GLU A 101 -3.16 16.76 -0.70
C GLU A 101 -2.13 16.48 -1.79
N GLY A 102 -1.10 17.31 -1.92
CA GLY A 102 -0.01 17.09 -2.87
C GLY A 102 0.79 15.82 -2.57
N ILE A 103 1.18 15.61 -1.31
CA ILE A 103 1.88 14.40 -0.86
C ILE A 103 1.04 13.14 -1.15
N ILE A 104 -0.25 13.17 -0.84
CA ILE A 104 -1.17 12.04 -1.06
C ILE A 104 -1.33 11.75 -2.54
N LYS A 105 -1.45 12.79 -3.39
CA LYS A 105 -1.53 12.62 -4.85
C LYS A 105 -0.32 11.90 -5.41
N GLU A 106 0.87 12.33 -5.01
CA GLU A 106 2.13 11.68 -5.42
C GLU A 106 2.21 10.26 -4.89
N SER A 107 1.97 10.05 -3.58
CA SER A 107 2.06 8.75 -2.93
C SER A 107 1.12 7.70 -3.54
N VAL A 108 -0.14 8.06 -3.78
CA VAL A 108 -1.10 7.20 -4.47
C VAL A 108 -0.64 6.90 -5.89
N GLY A 109 -0.15 7.90 -6.62
CA GLY A 109 0.38 7.72 -7.97
C GLY A 109 1.50 6.67 -8.02
N LEU A 110 2.41 6.71 -7.06
CA LEU A 110 3.54 5.77 -6.96
C LEU A 110 3.10 4.33 -6.73
N VAL A 111 2.16 4.12 -5.81
CA VAL A 111 1.61 2.79 -5.55
C VAL A 111 0.92 2.28 -6.81
N LEU A 112 0.09 3.12 -7.46
CA LEU A 112 -0.63 2.73 -8.68
C LEU A 112 0.31 2.42 -9.85
N GLU A 113 1.41 3.16 -9.99
CA GLU A 113 2.48 2.87 -10.96
C GLU A 113 3.11 1.50 -10.67
N PHE A 114 3.53 1.27 -9.43
CA PHE A 114 4.16 0.02 -9.01
C PHE A 114 3.25 -1.19 -9.24
N VAL A 115 1.98 -1.12 -8.83
CA VAL A 115 1.05 -2.24 -9.03
C VAL A 115 0.73 -2.47 -10.50
N THR A 116 0.83 -1.44 -11.35
CA THR A 116 0.69 -1.60 -12.81
C THR A 116 1.89 -2.35 -13.39
N GLU A 117 3.11 -2.03 -12.96
CA GLU A 117 4.33 -2.73 -13.37
C GLU A 117 4.34 -4.20 -12.92
N HIS A 118 3.72 -4.49 -11.78
CA HIS A 118 3.66 -5.81 -11.15
C HIS A 118 2.25 -6.44 -11.13
N GLN A 119 1.41 -6.09 -12.09
CA GLN A 119 -0.04 -6.39 -12.10
C GLN A 119 -0.40 -7.84 -11.75
N GLN A 120 0.27 -8.82 -12.37
CA GLN A 120 -0.06 -10.24 -12.18
C GLN A 120 0.22 -10.70 -10.75
N ALA A 121 1.39 -10.33 -10.20
CA ALA A 121 1.75 -10.62 -8.82
C ALA A 121 0.78 -9.96 -7.84
N TYR A 122 0.38 -8.73 -8.12
CA TYR A 122 -0.53 -7.97 -7.28
C TYR A 122 -1.93 -8.58 -7.22
N ILE A 123 -2.55 -8.83 -8.39
CA ILE A 123 -3.88 -9.45 -8.50
C ILE A 123 -3.91 -10.79 -7.76
N VAL A 124 -2.90 -11.63 -8.00
CA VAL A 124 -2.79 -12.93 -7.33
C VAL A 124 -2.63 -12.74 -5.82
N GLY A 125 -1.75 -11.84 -5.37
CA GLY A 125 -1.54 -11.58 -3.94
C GLY A 125 -2.82 -11.14 -3.21
N ILE A 126 -3.60 -10.22 -3.78
CA ILE A 126 -4.87 -9.78 -3.17
C ILE A 126 -5.91 -10.90 -3.14
N ARG A 127 -6.00 -11.73 -4.19
CA ARG A 127 -6.91 -12.89 -4.21
C ARG A 127 -6.54 -13.94 -3.15
N GLU A 128 -5.24 -14.16 -2.94
CA GLU A 128 -4.74 -15.12 -1.94
C GLU A 128 -4.95 -14.65 -0.48
N LEU A 129 -5.28 -13.38 -0.21
CA LEU A 129 -5.68 -12.92 1.14
C LEU A 129 -6.87 -13.71 1.70
N HIS A 130 -7.74 -14.19 0.83
CA HIS A 130 -8.88 -15.04 1.13
C HIS A 130 -8.77 -16.43 0.48
N GLY A 131 -7.57 -16.77 0.01
CA GLY A 131 -7.26 -18.03 -0.63
C GLY A 131 -7.25 -19.21 0.33
N THR A 132 -7.05 -20.41 -0.22
CA THR A 132 -7.11 -21.66 0.54
C THR A 132 -5.85 -21.95 1.35
N SER A 133 -4.70 -21.32 1.03
CA SER A 133 -3.45 -21.52 1.74
C SER A 133 -3.38 -20.68 3.02
N PRO A 134 -3.36 -21.29 4.23
CA PRO A 134 -3.17 -20.53 5.48
C PRO A 134 -1.77 -19.91 5.58
N VAL A 135 -0.77 -20.52 4.96
CA VAL A 135 0.62 -20.04 4.96
C VAL A 135 0.72 -18.72 4.21
N LEU A 136 0.18 -18.67 2.99
CA LEU A 136 0.20 -17.45 2.17
C LEU A 136 -0.64 -16.34 2.80
N ARG A 137 -1.81 -16.67 3.37
CA ARG A 137 -2.64 -15.69 4.11
C ARG A 137 -1.89 -15.09 5.29
N ALA A 138 -1.19 -15.91 6.07
CA ALA A 138 -0.42 -15.43 7.20
C ALA A 138 0.72 -14.51 6.75
N GLU A 139 1.43 -14.88 5.67
CA GLU A 139 2.53 -14.08 5.16
C GLU A 139 2.06 -12.75 4.58
N LEU A 140 0.98 -12.74 3.80
CA LEU A 140 0.38 -11.51 3.31
C LEU A 140 -0.01 -10.59 4.47
N ARG A 141 -0.67 -11.10 5.52
CA ARG A 141 -1.02 -10.28 6.70
C ARG A 141 0.21 -9.60 7.31
N LYS A 142 1.33 -10.31 7.46
CA LYS A 142 2.58 -9.71 7.94
C LYS A 142 3.07 -8.59 7.01
N VAL A 143 2.95 -8.76 5.70
CA VAL A 143 3.30 -7.71 4.73
C VAL A 143 2.43 -6.46 4.93
N PHE A 144 1.12 -6.62 5.11
CA PHE A 144 0.21 -5.51 5.41
C PHE A 144 0.62 -4.81 6.72
N ASP A 145 0.93 -5.56 7.77
CA ASP A 145 1.35 -5.02 9.07
C ASP A 145 2.66 -4.24 8.94
N LEU A 146 3.65 -4.79 8.22
CA LEU A 146 4.94 -4.13 7.98
C LEU A 146 4.80 -2.84 7.17
N LEU A 147 3.93 -2.83 6.15
CA LEU A 147 3.65 -1.62 5.37
C LEU A 147 2.94 -0.56 6.22
N ALA A 148 2.02 -0.97 7.10
CA ALA A 148 1.36 -0.07 8.02
C ALA A 148 2.36 0.53 9.01
N MET A 149 3.28 -0.28 9.56
CA MET A 149 4.35 0.22 10.44
C MET A 149 5.26 1.22 9.72
N ASP A 150 5.70 0.92 8.50
CA ASP A 150 6.50 1.87 7.70
C ASP A 150 5.73 3.19 7.49
N MET A 151 4.41 3.14 7.27
CA MET A 151 3.58 4.34 7.12
C MET A 151 3.39 5.11 8.42
N VAL A 152 3.33 4.43 9.58
CA VAL A 152 3.27 5.09 10.89
C VAL A 152 4.53 5.92 11.10
N GLU A 153 5.71 5.35 10.84
CA GLU A 153 6.98 6.06 10.92
C GLU A 153 6.96 7.30 10.00
N ASP A 154 6.55 7.12 8.74
CA ASP A 154 6.47 8.22 7.77
C ASP A 154 5.54 9.36 8.22
N ILE A 155 4.35 9.03 8.76
CA ILE A 155 3.40 10.04 9.23
C ILE A 155 3.96 10.78 10.43
N LEU A 156 4.55 10.07 11.40
CA LEU A 156 5.04 10.66 12.65
C LEU A 156 6.30 11.52 12.44
N ASP A 157 7.09 11.22 11.41
CA ASP A 157 8.26 12.00 11.05
C ASP A 157 7.90 13.28 10.28
N VAL A 158 6.86 13.24 9.44
CA VAL A 158 6.53 14.35 8.54
C VAL A 158 5.42 15.24 9.09
N VAL A 159 4.40 14.68 9.74
CA VAL A 159 3.25 15.46 10.21
C VAL A 159 3.54 16.06 11.59
N PRO A 160 3.40 17.39 11.77
CA PRO A 160 3.63 18.02 13.06
C PRO A 160 2.72 17.44 14.16
N PRO A 161 3.26 17.17 15.37
CA PRO A 161 2.58 16.40 16.41
C PRO A 161 1.33 17.08 16.98
N GLN A 162 1.13 18.38 16.75
CA GLN A 162 -0.08 19.10 17.13
C GLN A 162 -1.30 18.69 16.28
N PHE A 163 -1.11 18.16 15.07
CA PHE A 163 -2.21 17.85 14.15
C PHE A 163 -2.70 16.41 14.24
N VAL A 164 -1.86 15.48 14.71
CA VAL A 164 -2.19 14.05 14.70
C VAL A 164 -1.89 13.42 16.05
N ASP A 165 -2.79 12.53 16.47
CA ASP A 165 -2.59 11.74 17.67
C ASP A 165 -1.73 10.50 17.42
N ARG A 166 -0.64 10.37 18.18
CA ARG A 166 0.32 9.28 18.04
C ARG A 166 -0.36 7.92 18.23
N ASP A 167 -1.32 7.85 19.13
CA ASP A 167 -2.06 6.61 19.43
C ASP A 167 -3.07 6.25 18.33
N ALA A 168 -3.52 7.23 17.53
CA ALA A 168 -4.45 7.02 16.43
C ALA A 168 -3.76 6.62 15.12
N VAL A 169 -2.49 7.00 14.91
CA VAL A 169 -1.76 6.76 13.65
C VAL A 169 -1.71 5.27 13.26
N PRO A 170 -1.44 4.31 14.16
CA PRO A 170 -1.39 2.89 13.79
C PRO A 170 -2.70 2.38 13.18
N GLY A 171 -3.84 2.78 13.73
CA GLY A 171 -5.16 2.41 13.23
C GLY A 171 -5.43 3.01 11.84
N ILE A 172 -5.10 4.28 11.65
CA ILE A 172 -5.25 4.98 10.37
C ILE A 172 -4.36 4.33 9.30
N ALA A 173 -3.08 4.10 9.60
CA ALA A 173 -2.14 3.50 8.68
C ALA A 173 -2.59 2.09 8.25
N ALA A 174 -3.03 1.25 9.20
CA ALA A 174 -3.53 -0.09 8.90
C ALA A 174 -4.74 -0.06 7.96
N VAL A 175 -5.67 0.88 8.16
CA VAL A 175 -6.84 1.06 7.29
C VAL A 175 -6.44 1.58 5.91
N VAL A 176 -5.53 2.57 5.85
CA VAL A 176 -5.05 3.11 4.57
C VAL A 176 -4.36 2.02 3.74
N ILE A 177 -3.44 1.26 4.33
CA ILE A 177 -2.73 0.18 3.60
C ILE A 177 -3.72 -0.89 3.12
N ARG A 178 -4.71 -1.25 3.95
CA ARG A 178 -5.74 -2.22 3.59
C ARG A 178 -6.59 -1.73 2.42
N GLU A 179 -7.17 -0.54 2.51
CA GLU A 179 -8.05 -0.01 1.46
C GLU A 179 -7.29 0.34 0.19
N MET A 180 -6.07 0.87 0.30
CA MET A 180 -5.21 1.12 -0.87
C MET A 180 -4.96 -0.17 -1.65
N ALA A 181 -4.94 -1.32 -0.99
CA ALA A 181 -4.77 -2.59 -1.67
C ALA A 181 -5.97 -2.98 -2.54
N PHE A 182 -7.18 -2.70 -2.07
CA PHE A 182 -8.40 -2.92 -2.85
C PHE A 182 -8.56 -1.88 -3.96
N TYR A 183 -8.29 -0.60 -3.70
CA TYR A 183 -8.25 0.42 -4.76
C TYR A 183 -7.25 0.08 -5.87
N SER A 184 -6.09 -0.48 -5.49
CA SER A 184 -5.09 -0.92 -6.46
C SER A 184 -5.60 -2.08 -7.31
N LEU A 185 -6.33 -3.04 -6.72
CA LEU A 185 -6.95 -4.12 -7.48
C LEU A 185 -8.02 -3.59 -8.45
N ASP A 186 -8.93 -2.74 -7.97
CA ASP A 186 -9.97 -2.12 -8.80
C ASP A 186 -9.35 -1.32 -9.96
N TYR A 187 -8.27 -0.57 -9.69
CA TYR A 187 -7.56 0.20 -10.70
C TYR A 187 -6.95 -0.67 -11.82
N LEU A 188 -6.54 -1.90 -11.48
CA LEU A 188 -6.01 -2.86 -12.43
C LEU A 188 -7.11 -3.58 -13.22
N GLU A 189 -8.24 -3.89 -12.58
CA GLU A 189 -9.35 -4.64 -13.19
C GLU A 189 -10.33 -3.75 -13.98
N GLN A 190 -10.42 -2.46 -13.68
CA GLN A 190 -11.35 -1.50 -14.31
C GLN A 190 -10.59 -0.35 -15.01
N PRO A 191 -9.92 -0.62 -16.16
CA PRO A 191 -9.11 0.38 -16.86
C PRO A 191 -9.91 1.63 -17.27
N GLU A 192 -11.20 1.50 -17.53
CA GLU A 192 -12.13 2.59 -17.85
C GLU A 192 -12.40 3.55 -16.69
N ASN A 193 -12.20 3.11 -15.44
CA ASN A 193 -12.49 3.87 -14.23
C ASN A 193 -11.24 4.34 -13.47
N ARG A 194 -10.04 4.20 -14.07
CA ARG A 194 -8.76 4.47 -13.41
C ARG A 194 -8.65 5.83 -12.75
N ASP A 195 -9.09 6.89 -13.43
CA ASP A 195 -9.02 8.26 -12.89
C ASP A 195 -9.98 8.46 -11.72
N ALA A 196 -11.17 7.85 -11.80
CA ALA A 196 -12.15 7.88 -10.72
C ALA A 196 -11.65 7.13 -9.48
N ILE A 197 -11.11 5.92 -9.66
CA ILE A 197 -10.55 5.09 -8.57
C ILE A 197 -9.37 5.79 -7.91
N ARG A 198 -8.45 6.36 -8.71
CA ARG A 198 -7.34 7.16 -8.19
C ARG A 198 -7.84 8.33 -7.34
N THR A 199 -8.82 9.07 -7.84
CA THR A 199 -9.42 10.20 -7.11
C THR A 199 -10.09 9.74 -5.82
N GLN A 200 -10.76 8.59 -5.83
CA GLN A 200 -11.42 8.02 -4.67
C GLN A 200 -10.40 7.61 -3.60
N ALA A 201 -9.32 6.93 -3.98
CA ALA A 201 -8.24 6.57 -3.07
C ALA A 201 -7.60 7.80 -2.41
N GLN A 202 -7.34 8.86 -3.17
CA GLN A 202 -6.81 10.13 -2.64
C GLN A 202 -7.78 10.78 -1.66
N ARG A 203 -9.07 10.87 -2.01
CA ARG A 203 -10.12 11.42 -1.13
C ARG A 203 -10.28 10.61 0.14
N PHE A 204 -10.22 9.28 0.05
CA PHE A 204 -10.31 8.39 1.20
C PHE A 204 -9.21 8.69 2.23
N ILE A 205 -7.94 8.75 1.78
CA ILE A 205 -6.80 9.06 2.65
C ILE A 205 -6.93 10.47 3.23
N LEU A 206 -7.34 11.46 2.42
CA LEU A 206 -7.59 12.82 2.90
C LEU A 206 -8.66 12.86 3.99
N MET A 207 -9.80 12.18 3.81
CA MET A 207 -10.86 12.15 4.81
C MET A 207 -10.40 11.54 6.14
N LEU A 208 -9.56 10.50 6.10
CA LEU A 208 -8.99 9.92 7.32
C LEU A 208 -8.06 10.89 8.03
N LEU A 209 -7.20 11.61 7.29
CA LEU A 209 -6.33 12.64 7.85
C LEU A 209 -7.15 13.78 8.46
N TRP A 210 -8.18 14.26 7.76
CA TRP A 210 -9.12 15.26 8.28
C TRP A 210 -9.80 14.79 9.56
N GLY A 211 -10.30 13.54 9.58
CA GLY A 211 -10.91 12.97 10.77
C GLY A 211 -9.94 12.91 11.95
N ALA A 212 -8.69 12.50 11.70
CA ALA A 212 -7.65 12.47 12.72
C ALA A 212 -7.35 13.85 13.30
N MET A 213 -7.24 14.87 12.43
CA MET A 213 -7.04 16.26 12.85
C MET A 213 -8.25 16.79 13.61
N ALA A 214 -9.47 16.54 13.11
CA ALA A 214 -10.69 17.01 13.74
C ALA A 214 -10.90 16.45 15.15
N ILE A 215 -10.35 15.28 15.48
CA ILE A 215 -10.36 14.74 16.85
C ILE A 215 -9.48 15.57 17.79
N ARG A 216 -8.37 16.14 17.31
CA ARG A 216 -7.46 17.03 18.07
C ARG A 216 -7.92 18.49 18.09
N VAL A 217 -8.67 18.94 17.09
CA VAL A 217 -9.16 20.33 16.98
C VAL A 217 -9.98 20.81 18.20
N PRO A 218 -10.82 20.00 18.89
CA PRO A 218 -11.47 20.41 20.14
C PRO A 218 -10.50 20.75 21.28
N GLU A 219 -9.28 20.22 21.30
CA GLU A 219 -8.26 20.63 22.29
C GLU A 219 -7.60 21.95 21.91
N ALA A 220 -7.49 22.27 20.62
CA ALA A 220 -7.03 23.56 20.11
C ALA A 220 -8.13 24.65 20.11
N ILE A 221 -9.41 24.27 20.07
CA ILE A 221 -10.61 25.14 20.17
C ILE A 221 -11.24 25.01 21.58
N ARG A 222 -10.46 24.75 22.64
CA ARG A 222 -10.88 25.18 23.98
C ARG A 222 -10.56 26.67 24.12
N LEU A 223 -11.53 27.49 23.72
CA LEU A 223 -11.53 28.95 23.86
C LEU A 223 -11.16 29.38 25.30
N PRO A 224 -10.18 30.27 25.51
CA PRO A 224 -10.00 30.96 26.77
C PRO A 224 -11.02 32.11 26.88
N LYS A 225 -12.32 31.80 26.99
CA LYS A 225 -13.39 32.82 27.17
C LYS A 225 -14.62 32.35 27.96
N LEU A 226 -14.43 31.57 29.02
CA LEU A 226 -15.49 31.35 30.02
C LEU A 226 -15.00 31.50 31.48
N ALA A 227 -13.89 32.22 31.70
CA ALA A 227 -13.42 32.55 33.06
C ALA A 227 -13.53 34.04 33.43
N GLU A 228 -13.80 34.94 32.48
CA GLU A 228 -13.88 36.39 32.76
C GLU A 228 -15.31 36.93 32.89
N GLY A 229 -16.34 36.08 32.82
CA GLY A 229 -17.75 36.50 32.84
C GLY A 229 -18.49 36.36 34.18
N MET A 230 -17.87 35.82 35.24
CA MET A 230 -18.54 35.57 36.53
C MET A 230 -17.98 36.37 37.71
N ALA A 231 -17.29 37.47 37.45
CA ALA A 231 -16.74 38.32 38.50
C ALA A 231 -17.20 39.77 38.41
N VAL A 232 -18.50 40.05 38.19
CA VAL A 232 -19.11 41.31 38.62
C VAL A 232 -20.61 41.09 38.93
N MET A 233 -20.94 40.75 40.17
CA MET A 233 -22.10 41.33 40.85
C MET A 233 -21.57 42.10 42.05
N PRO A 234 -22.07 43.32 42.26
CA PRO A 234 -22.90 43.54 43.44
C PRO A 234 -24.37 43.80 43.09
#